data_AF-A0A6G9YMX9-F1
#
_entry.id   AF-A0A6G9YMX9-F1
#
_cell.length_a   1.000
_cell.length_b   1.000
_cell.length_c   1.000
_cell.angle_alpha   90.00
_cell.angle_beta   90.00
_cell.angle_gamma   90.00
#
_symmetry.space_group_name_H-M   'P 1'
#
loop_
_entity.id
_entity.type
_entity.pdbx_description
1 polymer ?
#
loop_
_entity_poly.entity_id
_entity_poly.type
_entity_poly.pdbx_seq_one_letter_code
_entity_poly.pdbx_strand_id
1 'polypeptide(L)'
;MSEAPWEALPLHNKPVREIVYSGNGKDAELVLTFPDGSTGTVPSHHVSITSVVPIQLTIESLDDLNLAVRITGEALAVDAARVLNYYADDEAGGSEFLEDVAKWATPGRHDIDIVTPVEIELTATE
;
A
#
# COMPACT_ATOMS: atom_id res chain seq x y z
N MET A 1 -0.86 -12.34 23.32
CA MET A 1 -0.36 -11.26 22.44
C MET A 1 -1.60 -10.56 21.95
N SER A 2 -1.79 -9.29 22.29
CA SER A 2 -2.78 -8.46 21.59
C SER A 2 -2.46 -8.54 20.10
N GLU A 3 -3.48 -8.72 19.25
CA GLU A 3 -3.28 -8.55 17.81
C GLU A 3 -2.88 -7.09 17.59
N ALA A 4 -1.79 -6.88 16.83
CA ALA A 4 -1.35 -5.53 16.47
C ALA A 4 -2.51 -4.76 15.82
N PRO A 5 -2.70 -3.46 16.11
CA PRO A 5 -3.78 -2.69 15.53
C PRO A 5 -3.53 -2.40 14.06
N TRP A 6 -4.61 -2.18 13.31
CA TRP A 6 -4.56 -1.66 11.96
C TRP A 6 -4.66 -0.14 11.97
N GLU A 7 -3.78 0.53 11.24
CA GLU A 7 -3.77 1.98 11.05
C GLU A 7 -4.24 2.32 9.64
N ALA A 8 -5.17 3.27 9.54
CA ALA A 8 -5.70 3.72 8.27
C ALA A 8 -4.70 4.64 7.56
N LEU A 9 -4.44 4.39 6.28
CA LEU A 9 -3.71 5.32 5.43
C LEU A 9 -4.68 6.44 4.99
N PRO A 10 -4.26 7.72 5.03
CA PRO A 10 -5.10 8.88 4.70
C PRO A 10 -5.27 9.05 3.18
N LEU A 11 -5.88 8.06 2.53
CA LEU A 11 -5.99 7.95 1.07
C LEU A 11 -7.43 7.88 0.55
N HIS A 12 -8.43 7.99 1.42
CA HIS A 12 -9.84 7.91 0.99
C HIS A 12 -10.14 8.89 -0.17
N ASN A 13 -10.80 8.37 -1.22
CA ASN A 13 -11.09 9.04 -2.48
C ASN A 13 -9.86 9.51 -3.29
N LYS A 14 -8.64 9.08 -2.93
CA LYS A 14 -7.44 9.44 -3.70
C LYS A 14 -7.41 8.62 -4.99
N PRO A 15 -7.35 9.28 -6.17
CA PRO A 15 -7.27 8.57 -7.44
C PRO A 15 -5.97 7.78 -7.55
N VAL A 16 -6.04 6.55 -8.04
CA VAL A 16 -4.90 5.64 -8.23
C VAL A 16 -4.60 5.53 -9.71
N ARG A 17 -3.34 5.77 -10.09
CA ARG A 17 -2.88 5.56 -11.46
C ARG A 17 -2.45 4.10 -11.66
N GLU A 18 -1.70 3.57 -10.70
CA GLU A 18 -1.06 2.26 -10.80
C GLU A 18 -0.73 1.73 -9.41
N ILE A 19 -0.84 0.42 -9.23
CA ILE A 19 -0.32 -0.30 -8.07
C ILE A 19 0.65 -1.35 -8.59
N VAL A 20 1.84 -1.41 -8.01
CA VAL A 20 2.85 -2.43 -8.31
C VAL A 20 3.15 -3.20 -7.05
N TYR A 21 3.09 -4.52 -7.11
CA TYR A 21 3.67 -5.40 -6.10
C TYR A 21 4.86 -6.12 -6.71
N SER A 22 6.06 -5.81 -6.25
CA SER A 22 7.28 -6.39 -6.83
C SER A 22 8.38 -6.62 -5.82
N GLY A 23 9.23 -7.60 -6.11
CA GLY A 23 10.47 -7.83 -5.39
C GLY A 23 10.80 -9.31 -5.27
N ASN A 24 11.70 -9.63 -4.35
CA ASN A 24 12.21 -10.99 -4.14
C ASN A 24 11.74 -11.53 -2.79
N GLY A 25 10.79 -12.46 -2.79
CA GLY A 25 10.31 -13.14 -1.58
C GLY A 25 10.03 -12.18 -0.41
N LYS A 26 10.96 -12.14 0.54
CA LYS A 26 10.91 -11.33 1.77
C LYS A 26 11.32 -9.85 1.60
N ASP A 27 11.66 -9.42 0.39
CA ASP A 27 12.06 -8.05 0.07
C ASP A 27 11.08 -7.45 -0.95
N ALA A 28 9.85 -7.99 -1.00
CA ALA A 28 8.78 -7.46 -1.84
C ALA A 28 8.14 -6.21 -1.22
N GLU A 29 7.78 -5.28 -2.10
CA GLU A 29 7.15 -4.02 -1.75
C GLU A 29 5.90 -3.79 -2.59
N LEU A 30 4.94 -3.13 -1.96
CA LEU A 30 3.77 -2.58 -2.62
C LEU A 30 4.00 -1.09 -2.85
N VAL A 31 3.94 -0.65 -4.11
CA VAL A 31 4.06 0.74 -4.53
C VAL A 31 2.73 1.20 -5.10
N LEU A 32 2.17 2.28 -4.55
CA LEU A 32 1.04 3.00 -5.13
C LEU A 32 1.57 4.23 -5.85
N THR A 33 1.16 4.43 -7.09
CA THR A 33 1.43 5.65 -7.86
C THR A 33 0.14 6.39 -8.11
N PHE A 34 0.14 7.70 -7.83
CA PHE A 34 -1.01 8.58 -8.00
C PHE A 34 -0.85 9.45 -9.27
N PRO A 35 -1.94 10.03 -9.83
CA PRO A 35 -1.87 10.84 -11.05
C PRO A 35 -0.98 12.09 -10.97
N ASP A 36 -0.78 12.64 -9.77
CA ASP A 36 0.10 13.79 -9.52
C ASP A 36 1.60 13.41 -9.52
N GLY A 37 1.92 12.12 -9.67
CA GLY A 37 3.28 11.58 -9.63
C GLY A 37 3.79 11.27 -8.22
N SER A 38 2.97 11.51 -7.18
CA SER A 38 3.25 11.06 -5.82
C SER A 38 3.27 9.53 -5.74
N THR A 39 4.08 8.99 -4.83
CA THR A 39 4.19 7.55 -4.60
C THR A 39 4.10 7.22 -3.12
N GLY A 40 3.54 6.05 -2.82
CA GLY A 40 3.54 5.47 -1.49
C GLY A 40 4.11 4.05 -1.52
N THR A 41 5.08 3.72 -0.67
CA THR A 41 5.71 2.40 -0.62
C THR A 41 5.49 1.72 0.72
N VAL A 42 5.08 0.45 0.69
CA VAL A 42 4.99 -0.40 1.88
C VAL A 42 5.73 -1.72 1.60
N PRO A 43 6.86 -1.99 2.26
CA PRO A 43 7.45 -3.32 2.29
C PRO A 43 6.41 -4.30 2.86
N SER A 44 6.10 -5.38 2.14
CA SER A 44 5.04 -6.29 2.57
C SER A 44 5.20 -7.69 1.99
N HIS A 45 4.82 -8.69 2.78
CA HIS A 45 4.66 -10.08 2.31
C HIS A 45 3.19 -10.50 2.29
N HIS A 46 2.31 -9.59 2.67
CA HIS A 46 0.88 -9.84 2.77
C HIS A 46 0.13 -8.61 2.24
N VAL A 47 -0.24 -8.71 0.97
CA VAL A 47 -1.03 -7.69 0.27
C VAL A 47 -2.41 -8.26 -0.02
N SER A 48 -3.45 -7.57 0.43
CA SER A 48 -4.82 -7.80 0.01
C SER A 48 -5.32 -6.60 -0.77
N ILE A 49 -5.78 -6.82 -2.00
CA ILE A 49 -6.41 -5.78 -2.82
C ILE A 49 -7.79 -6.28 -3.20
N THR A 50 -8.81 -5.56 -2.77
CA THR A 50 -10.20 -5.79 -3.18
C THR A 50 -10.67 -4.61 -4.02
N SER A 51 -11.56 -4.88 -4.96
CA SER A 51 -12.08 -3.84 -5.84
C SER A 51 -13.53 -4.12 -6.17
N VAL A 52 -14.37 -3.08 -6.07
CA VAL A 52 -15.76 -3.13 -6.55
C VAL A 52 -15.89 -2.77 -8.03
N VAL A 53 -14.80 -2.27 -8.63
CA VAL A 53 -14.68 -1.97 -10.06
C VAL A 53 -13.72 -2.94 -10.76
N PRO A 54 -13.82 -3.12 -12.09
CA PRO A 54 -12.88 -3.95 -12.82
C PRO A 54 -11.44 -3.44 -12.68
N ILE A 55 -10.52 -4.36 -12.41
CA ILE A 55 -9.09 -4.12 -12.44
C ILE A 55 -8.44 -5.00 -13.51
N GLN A 56 -7.38 -4.50 -14.12
CA GLN A 56 -6.48 -5.29 -14.92
C GLN A 56 -5.25 -5.63 -14.09
N LEU A 57 -4.97 -6.93 -13.97
CA LEU A 57 -3.74 -7.44 -13.39
C LEU A 57 -2.82 -7.91 -14.51
N THR A 58 -1.54 -7.55 -14.44
CA THR A 58 -0.49 -7.99 -15.37
C THR A 58 0.69 -8.51 -14.57
N ILE A 59 1.11 -9.74 -14.82
CA ILE A 59 2.37 -10.28 -14.30
C ILE A 59 3.47 -9.83 -15.25
N GLU A 60 4.32 -8.91 -14.82
CA GLU A 60 5.38 -8.32 -15.62
C GLU A 60 6.66 -9.15 -15.60
N SER A 61 6.95 -9.79 -14.46
CA SER A 61 8.08 -10.69 -14.28
C SER A 61 7.72 -11.80 -13.29
N LEU A 62 8.20 -13.01 -13.57
CA LEU A 62 8.06 -14.16 -12.70
C LEU A 62 9.25 -15.11 -12.94
N ASP A 63 10.07 -15.30 -11.92
CA ASP A 63 11.10 -16.34 -11.87
C ASP A 63 11.09 -17.06 -10.51
N ASP A 64 12.14 -17.82 -10.20
CA ASP A 64 12.26 -18.58 -8.95
C ASP A 64 12.46 -17.73 -7.69
N LEU A 65 12.82 -16.46 -7.86
CA LEU A 65 13.09 -15.51 -6.79
C LEU A 65 12.19 -14.28 -6.84
N ASN A 66 11.81 -13.82 -8.02
CA ASN A 66 11.20 -12.52 -8.26
C ASN A 66 9.77 -12.65 -8.76
N LEU A 67 8.94 -11.73 -8.30
CA LEU A 67 7.60 -11.48 -8.82
C LEU A 67 7.47 -9.98 -9.07
N ALA A 68 6.84 -9.60 -10.18
CA ALA A 68 6.36 -8.24 -10.40
C ALA A 68 4.94 -8.30 -10.97
N VAL A 69 4.00 -7.75 -10.22
CA VAL A 69 2.58 -7.65 -10.58
C VAL A 69 2.23 -6.18 -10.66
N ARG A 70 1.70 -5.78 -11.82
CA ARG A 70 1.11 -4.46 -12.03
C ARG A 70 -0.41 -4.57 -12.03
N ILE A 71 -1.07 -3.68 -11.31
CA ILE A 71 -2.53 -3.54 -11.25
C ILE A 71 -2.89 -2.13 -11.74
N THR A 72 -3.79 -2.06 -12.71
CA THR A 72 -4.33 -0.84 -13.28
C THR A 72 -5.85 -0.93 -13.46
N GLY A 73 -6.48 0.18 -13.76
CA GLY A 73 -7.91 0.23 -14.09
C GLY A 73 -8.29 1.63 -14.54
N GLU A 74 -9.44 1.75 -15.20
CA GLU A 74 -10.00 3.05 -15.52
C GLU A 74 -10.61 3.67 -14.26
N ALA A 75 -10.30 4.94 -14.01
CA ALA A 75 -10.94 5.71 -12.94
C ALA A 75 -10.89 5.05 -11.55
N LEU A 76 -9.76 4.44 -11.17
CA LEU A 76 -9.59 3.85 -9.84
C LEU A 76 -9.38 4.93 -8.77
N ALA A 77 -9.98 4.72 -7.61
CA ALA A 77 -9.72 5.47 -6.38
C ALA A 77 -9.62 4.51 -5.18
N VAL A 78 -8.89 4.93 -4.14
CA VAL A 78 -8.86 4.21 -2.86
C VAL A 78 -10.15 4.50 -2.09
N ASP A 79 -10.91 3.46 -1.76
CA ASP A 79 -12.04 3.56 -0.82
C ASP A 79 -11.51 3.48 0.61
N ALA A 80 -10.71 2.46 0.90
CA ALA A 80 -10.02 2.30 2.19
C ALA A 80 -8.62 1.72 1.97
N ALA A 81 -7.67 2.10 2.82
CA ALA A 81 -6.35 1.48 2.87
C ALA A 81 -5.85 1.46 4.30
N ARG A 82 -5.22 0.36 4.71
CA ARG A 82 -4.69 0.19 6.07
C ARG A 82 -3.45 -0.68 6.12
N VAL A 83 -2.62 -0.42 7.11
CA VAL A 83 -1.37 -1.14 7.40
C VAL A 83 -1.34 -1.59 8.85
N LEU A 84 -0.78 -2.76 9.14
CA LEU A 84 -0.70 -3.27 10.52
C LEU A 84 0.45 -2.58 11.27
N ASN A 85 0.24 -2.15 12.52
CA ASN A 85 1.26 -1.48 13.31
C ASN A 85 1.88 -2.42 14.35
N TYR A 86 2.97 -3.07 13.98
CA TYR A 86 3.73 -3.93 14.91
C TYR A 86 4.45 -3.18 16.03
N TYR A 87 4.58 -1.85 15.91
CA TYR A 87 5.20 -0.99 16.91
C TYR A 87 4.20 -0.35 17.87
N ALA A 88 2.92 -0.75 17.85
CA ALA A 88 1.91 -0.12 18.69
C ALA A 88 2.20 -0.17 20.21
N ASP A 89 2.94 -1.20 20.66
CA ASP A 89 3.37 -1.34 22.06
C ASP A 89 4.73 -0.68 22.36
N ASP A 90 5.42 -0.13 21.35
CA ASP A 90 6.67 0.63 21.46
C ASP A 90 6.36 2.13 21.32
N GLU A 91 6.54 2.91 22.38
CA GLU A 91 6.21 4.34 22.38
C GLU A 91 6.97 5.13 21.30
N ALA A 92 8.24 4.82 21.08
CA ALA A 92 9.07 5.51 20.09
C ALA A 92 8.74 5.01 18.67
N GLY A 93 8.76 3.70 18.46
CA GLY A 93 8.49 3.10 17.16
C GLY A 93 7.05 3.32 16.68
N GLY A 94 6.08 3.27 17.60
CA GLY A 94 4.68 3.52 17.30
C GLY A 94 4.41 4.97 16.90
N SER A 95 5.09 5.93 17.55
CA SER A 95 4.98 7.35 17.19
C SER A 95 5.58 7.62 15.80
N GLU A 96 6.77 7.08 15.51
CA GLU A 96 7.42 7.20 14.20
C GLU A 96 6.56 6.58 13.09
N PHE A 97 6.00 5.39 13.33
CA PHE A 97 5.10 4.74 12.38
C PHE A 97 3.86 5.59 12.06
N LEU A 98 3.24 6.20 13.08
CA LEU A 98 2.08 7.08 12.87
C LEU A 98 2.46 8.37 12.13
N GLU A 99 3.67 8.90 12.34
CA GLU A 99 4.20 10.01 11.55
C GLU A 99 4.38 9.61 10.08
N ASP A 100 4.91 8.41 9.80
CA ASP A 100 5.03 7.90 8.44
C ASP A 100 3.68 7.74 7.76
N VAL A 101 2.70 7.13 8.44
CA VAL A 101 1.32 7.03 7.96
C VAL A 101 0.73 8.41 7.65
N ALA A 102 0.95 9.40 8.52
CA ALA A 102 0.40 10.75 8.33
C ALA A 102 0.97 11.47 7.10
N LYS A 103 2.23 11.22 6.71
CA LYS A 103 2.87 11.86 5.54
C LYS A 103 2.10 11.59 4.24
N TRP A 104 1.45 10.43 4.12
CA TRP A 104 0.69 9.99 2.94
C TRP A 104 -0.50 10.89 2.59
N ALA A 105 -0.92 11.76 3.52
CA ALA A 105 -1.97 12.77 3.29
C ALA A 105 -1.52 13.88 2.33
N THR A 106 -0.22 14.04 2.12
CA THR A 106 0.37 15.10 1.29
C THR A 106 0.98 14.53 0.00
N PRO A 107 1.08 15.32 -1.09
CA PRO A 107 1.86 14.94 -2.26
C PRO A 107 3.34 14.71 -1.92
N GLY A 108 3.98 13.73 -2.55
CA GLY A 108 5.36 13.38 -2.29
C GLY A 108 5.66 11.90 -2.47
N ARG A 109 6.83 11.49 -1.98
CA ARG A 109 7.25 10.08 -1.88
C ARG A 109 7.27 9.73 -0.40
N HIS A 110 6.44 8.77 -0.01
CA HIS A 110 6.26 8.40 1.39
C HIS A 110 6.38 6.89 1.53
N ASP A 111 7.22 6.47 2.46
CA ASP A 111 7.51 5.06 2.68
C ASP A 111 7.12 4.70 4.12
N ILE A 112 6.69 3.46 4.34
CA ILE A 112 6.58 2.86 5.66
C ILE A 112 7.83 2.03 5.88
N ASP A 113 8.68 2.38 6.85
CA ASP A 113 10.01 1.78 7.03
C ASP A 113 9.99 0.41 7.75
N ILE A 114 8.85 -0.28 7.73
CA ILE A 114 8.66 -1.62 8.31
C ILE A 114 7.90 -2.52 7.36
N VAL A 115 8.33 -3.79 7.31
CA VAL A 115 7.59 -4.86 6.63
C VAL A 115 6.28 -5.13 7.39
N THR A 116 5.16 -4.81 6.76
CA THR A 116 3.84 -4.97 7.39
C THR A 116 2.75 -5.41 6.40
N PRO A 117 1.76 -6.21 6.83
CA PRO A 117 0.55 -6.44 6.04
C PRO A 117 -0.13 -5.15 5.60
N VAL A 118 -0.65 -5.15 4.38
CA VAL A 118 -1.36 -4.02 3.79
C VAL A 118 -2.65 -4.50 3.13
N GLU A 119 -3.72 -3.76 3.36
CA GLU A 119 -5.02 -3.98 2.73
C GLU A 119 -5.48 -2.72 2.02
N ILE A 120 -5.97 -2.87 0.78
CA ILE A 120 -6.50 -1.78 -0.05
C ILE A 120 -7.85 -2.22 -0.62
N GLU A 121 -8.83 -1.33 -0.50
CA GLU A 121 -10.14 -1.42 -1.13
C GLU A 121 -10.23 -0.34 -2.20
N LEU A 122 -10.59 -0.73 -3.42
CA LEU A 122 -10.66 0.13 -4.60
C LEU A 122 -12.11 0.33 -5.06
N THR A 123 -12.40 1.56 -5.47
CA THR A 123 -13.67 2.01 -6.02
C THR A 123 -13.47 2.84 -7.29
N ALA A 124 -14.56 3.28 -7.91
CA ALA A 124 -14.51 4.27 -8.99
C ALA A 124 -14.24 5.67 -8.41
N THR A 125 -13.53 6.52 -9.14
CA THR A 125 -13.53 7.97 -8.87
C THR A 125 -14.95 8.51 -9.03
N GLU A 126 -15.40 9.32 -8.08
CA GLU A 126 -16.69 10.04 -8.14
C GLU A 126 -16.73 11.10 -9.27
#